data_AF-A0A1L7NML8-F1
#
_entry.id   AF-A0A1L7NML8-F1
#
_cell.length_a   1.000
_cell.length_b   1.000
_cell.length_c   1.000
_cell.angle_alpha   90.00
_cell.angle_beta   90.00
_cell.angle_gamma   90.00
#
_symmetry.space_group_name_H-M   'P 1'
#
loop_
_entity.id
_entity.type
_entity.pdbx_description
1 polymer ?
#
loop_
_entity_poly.entity_id
_entity_poly.type
_entity_poly.pdbx_seq_one_letter_code
_entity_poly.pdbx_strand_id
1 'polypeptide(L)'
;MNTTTSRRKQSAPVAVVVNTLTTIQIDWLIAQQEGVAVIFDGAHVRYALSDENELGAIYSPSTDPALGHPLLEREKIQFRHIDCEGHSHHGLWLAQDCRFRATGRSVEWREYGCSYPEQDFGYLSGPTMMIAGLRFIIAKALAGKTKNPKVQVPGFLCNVKAA
;
A
#
# COMPACT_ATOMS: atom_id res chain seq x y z
N MET A 1 -8.74 -40.30 18.84
CA MET A 1 -8.67 -38.86 19.17
C MET A 1 -8.16 -38.15 17.92
N ASN A 2 -9.06 -37.49 17.18
CA ASN A 2 -8.72 -36.77 15.95
C ASN A 2 -8.74 -35.28 16.25
N THR A 3 -7.56 -34.68 16.45
CA THR A 3 -7.40 -33.22 16.41
C THR A 3 -6.79 -32.86 15.06
N THR A 4 -7.63 -32.84 14.04
CA THR A 4 -7.26 -32.20 12.77
C THR A 4 -7.63 -30.74 12.88
N THR A 5 -6.62 -29.92 13.20
CA THR A 5 -6.68 -28.47 13.11
C THR A 5 -7.25 -28.09 11.74
N SER A 6 -8.42 -27.46 11.74
CA SER A 6 -9.04 -26.93 10.53
C SER A 6 -8.06 -25.98 9.86
N ARG A 7 -7.38 -26.45 8.80
CA ARG A 7 -6.77 -25.58 7.79
C ARG A 7 -7.91 -24.72 7.25
N ARG A 8 -8.15 -23.55 7.85
CA ARG A 8 -8.89 -22.45 7.22
C ARG A 8 -8.35 -22.39 5.79
N LYS A 9 -9.20 -22.69 4.80
CA LYS A 9 -8.84 -22.71 3.38
C LYS A 9 -7.98 -21.49 3.10
N GLN A 10 -6.66 -21.68 2.96
CA GLN A 10 -5.76 -20.63 2.54
C GLN A 10 -6.13 -20.37 1.09
N SER A 11 -6.99 -19.38 0.88
CA SER A 11 -7.33 -18.87 -0.45
C SER A 11 -6.02 -18.55 -1.17
N ALA A 12 -5.87 -19.02 -2.40
CA ALA A 12 -4.70 -18.71 -3.21
C ALA A 12 -4.46 -17.19 -3.25
N PRO A 13 -3.19 -16.74 -3.25
CA PRO A 13 -2.89 -15.34 -3.48
C PRO A 13 -3.49 -14.84 -4.80
N VAL A 14 -3.95 -13.59 -4.80
CA VAL A 14 -4.56 -12.92 -5.95
C VAL A 14 -3.66 -11.76 -6.35
N ALA A 15 -3.39 -11.64 -7.66
CA ALA A 15 -2.66 -10.51 -8.21
C ALA A 15 -3.59 -9.28 -8.27
N VAL A 16 -3.30 -8.27 -7.45
CA VAL A 16 -4.07 -7.02 -7.35
C VAL A 16 -3.26 -5.85 -7.89
N VAL A 17 -3.89 -4.96 -8.65
CA VAL A 17 -3.25 -3.73 -9.13
C VAL A 17 -2.99 -2.79 -7.96
N VAL A 18 -1.79 -2.24 -7.86
CA VAL A 18 -1.39 -1.43 -6.69
C VAL A 18 -2.30 -0.21 -6.49
N ASN A 19 -2.70 0.45 -7.57
CA ASN A 19 -3.62 1.60 -7.52
C ASN A 19 -5.03 1.27 -7.01
N THR A 20 -5.39 -0.01 -6.89
CA THR A 20 -6.69 -0.44 -6.37
C THR A 20 -6.61 -1.06 -4.99
N LEU A 21 -5.42 -1.08 -4.35
CA LEU A 21 -5.27 -1.67 -3.02
C LEU A 21 -6.15 -0.94 -2.00
N THR A 22 -6.90 -1.70 -1.21
CA THR A 22 -7.70 -1.19 -0.09
C THR A 22 -6.82 -0.97 1.15
N THR A 23 -7.33 -0.25 2.15
CA THR A 23 -6.63 0.00 3.43
C THR A 23 -6.14 -1.29 4.07
N ILE A 24 -7.00 -2.30 4.16
CA ILE A 24 -6.64 -3.59 4.78
C ILE A 24 -5.52 -4.33 4.02
N GLN A 25 -5.53 -4.23 2.69
CA GLN A 25 -4.49 -4.84 1.85
C GLN A 25 -3.17 -4.07 1.98
N ILE A 26 -3.23 -2.74 2.05
CA ILE A 26 -2.07 -1.89 2.30
C ILE A 26 -1.47 -2.21 3.67
N ASP A 27 -2.27 -2.23 4.73
CA ASP A 27 -1.83 -2.48 6.10
C ASP A 27 -1.14 -3.85 6.22
N TRP A 28 -1.71 -4.88 5.60
CA TRP A 28 -1.11 -6.22 5.54
C TRP A 28 0.23 -6.22 4.80
N LEU A 29 0.28 -5.64 3.59
CA LEU A 29 1.50 -5.64 2.77
C LEU A 29 2.63 -4.84 3.44
N ILE A 30 2.31 -3.72 4.08
CA ILE A 30 3.28 -2.95 4.85
C ILE A 30 3.77 -3.74 6.07
N ALA A 31 2.89 -4.44 6.79
CA ALA A 31 3.32 -5.29 7.90
C ALA A 31 4.35 -6.34 7.45
N GLN A 32 4.10 -7.00 6.31
CA GLN A 32 5.04 -7.96 5.73
C GLN A 32 6.37 -7.31 5.35
N GLN A 33 6.34 -6.13 4.72
CA GLN A 33 7.55 -5.40 4.33
C GLN A 33 8.38 -4.94 5.55
N GLU A 34 7.72 -4.49 6.61
CA GLU A 34 8.36 -4.01 7.84
C GLU A 34 8.74 -5.15 8.81
N GLY A 35 8.46 -6.41 8.46
CA GLY A 35 8.71 -7.57 9.33
C GLY A 35 7.87 -7.55 10.62
N VAL A 36 6.72 -6.88 10.61
CA VAL A 36 5.80 -6.78 11.75
C VAL A 36 4.92 -8.02 11.79
N ALA A 37 4.98 -8.76 12.89
CA ALA A 37 4.11 -9.92 13.10
C ALA A 37 2.65 -9.45 13.30
N VAL A 38 1.79 -9.83 12.36
CA VAL A 38 0.37 -9.47 12.36
C VAL A 38 -0.53 -10.65 12.05
N ILE A 39 -1.78 -10.55 12.51
CA ILE A 39 -2.88 -11.45 12.17
C ILE A 39 -4.03 -10.66 11.57
N PHE A 40 -4.91 -11.36 10.84
CA PHE A 40 -6.15 -10.79 10.34
C PHE A 40 -7.33 -11.42 11.09
N ASP A 41 -8.09 -10.60 11.81
CA ASP A 41 -9.21 -11.07 12.66
C ASP A 41 -10.54 -11.25 11.89
N GLY A 42 -10.55 -10.90 10.60
CA GLY A 42 -11.76 -10.89 9.76
C GLY A 42 -12.23 -9.47 9.39
N ALA A 43 -11.76 -8.45 10.09
CA ALA A 43 -12.08 -7.04 9.84
C ALA A 43 -10.85 -6.14 9.81
N HIS A 44 -9.85 -6.40 10.67
CA HIS A 44 -8.66 -5.58 10.86
C HIS A 44 -7.38 -6.40 10.82
N VAL A 45 -6.27 -5.75 10.43
CA VAL A 45 -4.92 -6.25 10.68
C VAL A 45 -4.53 -5.84 12.09
N ARG A 46 -4.06 -6.78 12.89
CA ARG A 46 -3.69 -6.57 14.29
C ARG A 46 -2.31 -7.13 14.58
N TYR A 47 -1.60 -6.52 15.52
CA TYR A 47 -0.36 -7.08 16.04
C TYR A 47 -0.60 -8.49 16.60
N ALA A 48 0.27 -9.42 16.24
CA ALA A 48 0.28 -10.75 16.85
C ALA A 48 0.86 -10.65 18.26
N LEU A 49 0.14 -11.19 19.25
CA LEU A 49 0.63 -11.32 20.61
C LEU A 49 1.22 -12.72 20.84
N SER A 50 1.98 -12.87 21.93
CA SER A 50 2.54 -14.17 22.32
C SER A 50 1.47 -15.16 22.78
N ASP A 51 0.34 -14.67 23.31
CA ASP A 51 -0.84 -15.49 23.59
C ASP A 51 -1.76 -15.50 22.36
N GLU A 52 -1.99 -16.69 21.80
CA GLU A 52 -2.84 -16.88 20.62
C GLU A 52 -4.32 -16.55 20.87
N ASN A 53 -4.74 -16.45 22.14
CA ASN A 53 -6.10 -16.10 22.52
C ASN A 53 -6.32 -14.59 22.66
N GLU A 54 -5.25 -13.79 22.66
CA GLU A 54 -5.33 -12.34 22.80
C GLU A 54 -5.15 -11.65 21.44
N LEU A 55 -5.97 -10.64 21.19
CA LEU A 55 -5.85 -9.80 19.99
C LEU A 55 -5.06 -8.54 20.33
N GLY A 56 -3.98 -8.31 19.59
CA GLY A 56 -3.21 -7.07 19.71
C GLY A 56 -3.99 -5.84 19.22
N ALA A 57 -3.35 -4.69 19.42
CA ALA A 57 -3.82 -3.42 18.87
C ALA A 57 -3.95 -3.50 17.33
N ILE A 58 -4.83 -2.67 16.77
CA ILE A 58 -4.99 -2.56 15.32
C ILE A 58 -3.70 -1.97 14.74
N TYR A 59 -3.20 -2.60 13.68
CA TYR A 59 -2.10 -2.09 12.89
C TYR A 59 -2.67 -1.50 11.60
N SER A 60 -2.76 -0.17 11.51
CA SER A 60 -3.33 0.50 10.34
C SER A 60 -2.49 1.69 9.88
N PRO A 61 -1.28 1.47 9.32
CA PRO A 61 -0.48 2.56 8.77
C PRO A 61 -1.19 3.33 7.65
N SER A 62 -2.18 2.74 6.96
CA SER A 62 -2.96 3.44 5.93
C SER A 62 -3.92 4.51 6.44
N THR A 63 -4.25 4.48 7.74
CA THR A 63 -5.20 5.43 8.35
C THR A 63 -4.68 6.11 9.62
N ASP A 64 -3.76 5.48 10.36
CA ASP A 64 -3.13 6.03 11.55
C ASP A 64 -1.82 6.79 11.20
N PRO A 65 -1.79 8.13 11.38
CA PRO A 65 -0.59 8.92 11.14
C PRO A 65 0.63 8.50 11.96
N ALA A 66 0.44 8.01 13.19
CA ALA A 66 1.54 7.61 14.07
C ALA A 66 2.32 6.41 13.52
N LEU A 67 1.65 5.56 12.75
CA LEU A 67 2.25 4.40 12.09
C LEU A 67 2.72 4.74 10.65
N GLY A 68 1.90 5.48 9.91
CA GLY A 68 2.12 5.71 8.48
C GLY A 68 3.12 6.82 8.16
N HIS A 69 3.08 7.97 8.86
CA HIS A 69 3.97 9.10 8.54
C HIS A 69 5.46 8.76 8.64
N PRO A 70 5.94 8.02 9.67
CA PRO A 70 7.35 7.63 9.73
C PRO A 70 7.83 6.88 8.48
N LEU A 71 6.97 6.05 7.87
CA LEU A 71 7.28 5.31 6.64
C LEU A 71 7.46 6.25 5.44
N LEU A 72 6.55 7.22 5.29
CA LEU A 72 6.58 8.20 4.20
C LEU A 72 7.84 9.10 4.30
N GLU A 73 8.17 9.53 5.51
CA GLU A 73 9.35 10.37 5.78
C GLU A 73 10.67 9.62 5.54
N ARG A 74 10.72 8.32 5.89
CA ARG A 74 11.87 7.46 5.65
C ARG A 74 12.11 7.25 4.15
N GLU A 75 11.04 7.03 3.38
CA GLU A 75 11.13 6.79 1.93
C GLU A 75 11.33 8.06 1.09
N LYS A 76 11.25 9.24 1.72
CA LYS A 76 11.44 10.54 1.06
C LYS A 76 10.49 10.69 -0.13
N ILE A 77 9.19 10.51 0.13
CA ILE A 77 8.14 10.60 -0.89
C ILE A 77 7.69 12.05 -1.04
N GLN A 78 7.52 12.50 -2.28
CA GLN A 78 6.90 13.76 -2.62
C GLN A 78 5.41 13.57 -2.85
N PHE A 79 4.60 14.51 -2.36
CA PHE A 79 3.15 14.49 -2.49
C PHE A 79 2.60 15.69 -3.26
N ARG A 80 1.48 15.49 -3.95
CA ARG A 80 0.70 16.57 -4.57
C ARG A 80 -0.78 16.24 -4.52
N HIS A 81 -1.58 17.15 -4.00
CA HIS A 81 -3.03 17.09 -4.13
C HIS A 81 -3.48 17.76 -5.43
N ILE A 82 -4.43 17.14 -6.14
CA ILE A 82 -4.99 17.67 -7.38
C ILE A 82 -6.36 18.27 -7.12
N ASP A 83 -6.36 19.59 -6.91
CA ASP A 83 -7.57 20.38 -6.72
C ASP A 83 -7.90 21.18 -7.99
N CYS A 84 -8.13 20.45 -9.08
CA CYS A 84 -8.51 21.04 -10.38
C CYS A 84 -9.68 20.25 -10.95
N GLU A 85 -10.86 20.86 -10.95
CA GLU A 85 -12.07 20.25 -11.52
C GLU A 85 -11.85 19.92 -13.01
N GLY A 86 -12.38 18.78 -13.45
CA GLY A 86 -12.19 18.28 -14.81
C GLY A 86 -10.84 17.59 -15.08
N HIS A 87 -9.88 17.62 -14.13
CA HIS A 87 -8.68 16.80 -14.22
C HIS A 87 -9.00 15.32 -13.93
N SER A 88 -8.36 14.38 -14.63
CA SER A 88 -8.57 12.93 -14.45
C SER A 88 -8.25 12.40 -13.05
N HIS A 89 -7.56 13.21 -12.25
CA HIS A 89 -7.13 12.91 -10.87
C HIS A 89 -7.72 13.90 -9.85
N HIS A 90 -8.75 14.65 -10.22
CA HIS A 90 -9.39 15.60 -9.32
C HIS A 90 -9.78 14.94 -7.99
N GLY A 91 -9.40 15.58 -6.87
CA GLY A 91 -9.65 15.08 -5.52
C GLY A 91 -8.71 13.97 -5.05
N LEU A 92 -7.68 13.61 -5.83
CA LEU A 92 -6.70 12.59 -5.45
C LEU A 92 -5.36 13.20 -5.04
N TRP A 93 -4.66 12.45 -4.19
CA TRP A 93 -3.25 12.65 -3.87
C TRP A 93 -2.38 11.81 -4.79
N LEU A 94 -1.28 12.41 -5.25
CA LEU A 94 -0.22 11.76 -6.00
C LEU A 94 1.01 11.59 -5.10
N ALA A 95 1.73 10.49 -5.26
CA ALA A 95 2.95 10.17 -4.53
C ALA A 95 4.05 9.68 -5.49
N GLN A 96 5.26 10.23 -5.38
CA GLN A 96 6.44 9.86 -6.19
C GLN A 96 7.74 9.92 -5.37
N ASP A 97 8.83 9.32 -5.82
CA ASP A 97 10.14 9.38 -5.13
C ASP A 97 10.73 10.80 -5.25
N CYS A 98 11.18 11.40 -4.14
CA CYS A 98 11.79 12.72 -4.18
C CYS A 98 13.28 12.69 -4.50
N ARG A 99 13.92 11.52 -4.55
CA ARG A 99 15.37 11.37 -4.81
C ARG A 99 15.73 11.75 -6.25
N PHE A 100 14.76 11.74 -7.16
CA PHE A 100 14.88 12.30 -8.50
C PHE A 100 14.35 13.74 -8.52
N ARG A 101 14.99 14.63 -7.77
CA ARG A 101 14.82 16.06 -8.04
C ARG A 101 15.35 16.30 -9.44
N ALA A 102 14.45 16.52 -10.41
CA ALA A 102 14.82 17.25 -11.60
C ALA A 102 15.51 18.53 -11.11
N THR A 103 16.79 18.69 -11.41
CA THR A 103 17.57 19.90 -11.11
C THR A 103 17.07 21.13 -11.89
N GLY A 104 15.95 21.00 -12.60
CA GLY A 104 15.26 22.05 -13.33
C GLY A 104 14.21 22.79 -12.49
N ARG A 105 13.71 23.90 -13.04
CA ARG A 105 12.75 24.82 -12.40
C ARG A 105 11.33 24.23 -12.21
N SER A 106 11.08 22.98 -12.61
CA SER A 106 9.76 22.34 -12.62
C SER A 106 9.83 20.87 -12.21
N VAL A 107 8.95 20.47 -11.30
CA VAL A 107 8.75 19.06 -10.93
C VAL A 107 7.74 18.46 -11.90
N GLU A 108 8.20 17.51 -12.71
CA GLU A 108 7.32 16.75 -13.60
C GLU A 108 6.65 15.60 -12.83
N TRP A 109 5.35 15.41 -13.08
CA TRP A 109 4.56 14.30 -12.53
C TRP A 109 4.17 13.40 -13.70
N ARG A 110 4.80 12.23 -13.80
CA ARG A 110 4.55 11.24 -14.86
C ARG A 110 3.96 9.98 -14.25
N GLU A 111 2.98 9.39 -14.91
CA GLU A 111 2.33 8.16 -14.43
C GLU A 111 3.32 7.00 -14.25
N TYR A 112 3.04 6.15 -13.27
CA TYR A 112 3.90 5.01 -12.93
C TYR A 112 4.07 4.05 -14.11
N GLY A 113 5.32 3.69 -14.43
CA GLY A 113 5.63 2.63 -15.39
C GLY A 113 5.45 2.98 -16.88
N CYS A 114 5.39 4.26 -17.25
CA CYS A 114 5.45 4.69 -18.65
C CYS A 114 6.84 4.45 -19.29
N SER A 115 6.83 4.17 -20.60
CA SER A 115 7.83 3.43 -21.41
C SER A 115 9.24 4.01 -21.59
N TYR A 116 9.74 4.87 -20.71
CA TYR A 116 11.14 5.29 -20.70
C TYR A 116 11.84 4.65 -19.49
N PRO A 117 12.57 3.53 -19.67
CA PRO A 117 13.19 2.77 -18.56
C PRO A 117 14.15 3.59 -17.68
N GLU A 118 14.68 4.67 -18.26
CA GLU A 118 15.60 5.61 -17.62
C GLU A 118 14.90 6.62 -16.70
N GLN A 119 13.58 6.75 -16.80
CA GLN A 119 12.79 7.61 -15.93
C GLN A 119 12.32 6.85 -14.69
N ASP A 120 12.14 7.62 -13.62
CA ASP A 120 11.76 7.20 -12.28
C ASP A 120 10.53 6.26 -12.26
N PHE A 121 10.22 5.69 -11.10
CA PHE A 121 9.02 4.88 -10.89
C PHE A 121 7.73 5.60 -11.31
N GLY A 122 7.71 6.94 -11.41
CA GLY A 122 6.52 7.76 -11.70
C GLY A 122 5.69 7.99 -10.45
N TYR A 123 4.42 8.40 -10.59
CA TYR A 123 3.51 8.58 -9.46
C TYR A 123 2.43 7.50 -9.37
N LEU A 124 2.03 7.18 -8.13
CA LEU A 124 0.78 6.48 -7.84
C LEU A 124 -0.19 7.40 -7.10
N SER A 125 -1.48 7.07 -7.17
CA SER A 125 -2.54 7.92 -6.61
C SER A 125 -3.34 7.24 -5.52
N GLY A 126 -3.99 8.06 -4.69
CA GLY A 126 -4.87 7.60 -3.63
C GLY A 126 -5.81 8.71 -3.15
N PRO A 127 -6.91 8.35 -2.46
CA PRO A 127 -7.86 9.33 -1.92
C PRO A 127 -7.28 10.11 -0.74
N THR A 128 -6.25 9.60 -0.08
CA THR A 128 -5.51 10.30 0.98
C THR A 128 -4.02 10.28 0.66
N MET A 129 -3.29 11.24 1.25
CA MET A 129 -1.82 11.28 1.19
C MET A 129 -1.21 9.95 1.62
N MET A 130 -1.74 9.36 2.70
CA MET A 130 -1.28 8.09 3.24
C MET A 130 -1.47 6.93 2.25
N ILE A 131 -2.67 6.80 1.68
CA ILE A 131 -2.96 5.72 0.73
C ILE A 131 -2.11 5.87 -0.53
N ALA A 132 -1.96 7.08 -1.06
CA ALA A 132 -1.10 7.33 -2.23
C ALA A 132 0.35 6.95 -1.94
N GLY A 133 0.88 7.40 -0.79
CA GLY A 133 2.26 7.15 -0.37
C GLY A 133 2.55 5.66 -0.15
N LEU A 134 1.70 4.96 0.60
CA LEU A 134 1.92 3.54 0.90
C LEU A 134 1.75 2.67 -0.35
N ARG A 135 0.82 2.99 -1.26
CA ARG A 135 0.77 2.34 -2.58
C ARG A 135 2.08 2.52 -3.35
N PHE A 136 2.66 3.72 -3.33
CA PHE A 136 3.96 3.97 -3.95
C PHE A 136 5.08 3.13 -3.34
N ILE A 137 5.17 3.07 -2.01
CA ILE A 137 6.15 2.22 -1.29
C ILE A 137 6.00 0.75 -1.70
N ILE A 138 4.78 0.23 -1.69
CA ILE A 138 4.47 -1.15 -2.06
C ILE A 138 4.87 -1.45 -3.51
N ALA A 139 4.51 -0.59 -4.46
CA ALA A 139 4.86 -0.81 -5.87
C ALA A 139 6.38 -0.83 -6.08
N LYS A 140 7.08 0.14 -5.49
CA LYS A 140 8.53 0.25 -5.55
C LYS A 140 9.23 -0.99 -5.00
N ALA A 141 8.73 -1.53 -3.88
CA ALA A 141 9.33 -2.71 -3.23
C ALA A 141 8.97 -4.04 -3.91
N LEU A 142 7.71 -4.21 -4.35
CA LEU A 142 7.16 -5.53 -4.68
C LEU A 142 6.78 -5.74 -6.15
N ALA A 143 6.49 -4.68 -6.90
CA ALA A 143 6.00 -4.78 -8.28
C ALA A 143 7.04 -4.36 -9.33
N GLY A 144 7.94 -3.43 -8.99
CA GLY A 144 8.93 -2.89 -9.90
C GLY A 144 8.34 -1.98 -11.00
N LYS A 145 9.16 -1.58 -11.98
CA LYS A 145 8.78 -0.63 -13.04
C LYS A 145 7.94 -1.30 -14.12
N THR A 146 6.61 -1.33 -13.96
CA THR A 146 5.67 -1.82 -14.96
C THR A 146 4.48 -0.88 -15.08
N LYS A 147 3.87 -0.79 -16.28
CA LYS A 147 2.73 0.11 -16.55
C LYS A 147 1.51 -0.13 -15.65
N ASN A 148 1.33 -1.36 -15.20
CA ASN A 148 0.23 -1.75 -14.31
C ASN A 148 0.82 -2.60 -13.18
N PRO A 149 1.45 -1.99 -12.16
CA PRO A 149 2.10 -2.74 -11.09
C PRO A 149 1.07 -3.58 -10.36
N LYS A 150 1.35 -4.89 -10.24
CA LYS A 150 0.52 -5.85 -9.51
C LYS A 150 1.32 -6.48 -8.40
N VAL A 151 0.66 -6.72 -7.27
CA VAL A 151 1.23 -7.40 -6.11
C VAL A 151 0.35 -8.57 -5.69
N GLN A 152 0.96 -9.58 -5.07
CA GLN A 152 0.23 -10.75 -4.57
C GLN A 152 -0.36 -10.44 -3.20
N VAL A 153 -1.67 -10.58 -3.07
CA VAL A 153 -2.41 -10.37 -1.84
C VAL A 153 -3.10 -11.68 -1.44
N PRO A 154 -3.07 -12.10 -0.16
CA PRO A 154 -3.85 -13.24 0.29
C PRO A 154 -5.34 -13.11 -0.08
N GLY A 155 -5.93 -14.12 -0.71
CA GLY A 155 -7.30 -14.04 -1.22
C GLY A 155 -8.36 -13.70 -0.15
N PHE A 156 -8.13 -14.04 1.12
CA PHE A 156 -9.04 -13.74 2.22
C PHE A 156 -9.17 -12.23 2.49
N LEU A 157 -8.15 -11.43 2.14
CA LEU A 157 -8.20 -9.97 2.23
C LEU A 157 -8.96 -9.32 1.06
N CYS A 158 -9.20 -10.06 -0.02
CA CYS A 158 -9.94 -9.56 -1.18
C CYS A 158 -11.47 -9.64 -0.98
N ASN A 159 -11.93 -10.42 -0.01
CA ASN A 159 -13.35 -10.63 0.27
C ASN A 159 -13.90 -9.70 1.37
N VAL A 160 -13.07 -8.80 1.90
CA VAL A 160 -13.46 -7.84 2.91
C VAL A 160 -14.29 -6.76 2.24
N LYS A 161 -15.58 -6.67 2.57
CA LYS A 161 -16.42 -5.55 2.14
C LYS A 161 -15.92 -4.29 2.84
N ALA A 162 -15.74 -3.21 2.09
CA ALA A 162 -15.53 -1.89 2.68
C ALA A 162 -16.73 -1.59 3.59
N ALA A 163 -16.45 -1.32 4.87
CA ALA A 163 -17.44 -0.89 5.84
C ALA A 163 -17.85 0.57 5.57
#